data_AF-A0A0V1MG64-F1
#
_entry.id   AF-A0A0V1MG64-F1
#
_cell.length_a   1.000
_cell.length_b   1.000
_cell.length_c   1.000
_cell.angle_alpha   90.00
_cell.angle_beta   90.00
_cell.angle_gamma   90.00
#
_symmetry.space_group_name_H-M   'P 1'
#
loop_
_entity.id
_entity.type
_entity.pdbx_description
1 polymer ?
#
loop_
_entity_poly.entity_id
_entity_poly.type
_entity_poly.pdbx_seq_one_letter_code
_entity_poly.pdbx_strand_id
1 'polypeptide(L)'
;MGAIHEGRVYNLKHTNIEDKEGCRGLIYTNLDVDAILIFAPHADDCAPDNDIMYKMEKKNVLKRLAAEEMKTVLQIYHEETSSASADLQTAGLFPTYKSVKTAMYRKRAQRFPRLPPTRHQLEILPHWRITKSGHRFLLYSNVHNSILIFCTEENLNILSDHFV
;
A
#
# COMPACT_ATOMS: atom_id res chain seq x y z
N MET A 1 -7.98 -2.80 -11.25
CA MET A 1 -8.29 -1.45 -10.74
C MET A 1 -9.75 -1.48 -10.32
N GLY A 2 -10.12 -1.02 -9.13
CA GLY A 2 -11.52 -1.08 -8.65
C GLY A 2 -12.14 0.31 -8.68
N ALA A 3 -13.41 0.42 -9.08
CA ALA A 3 -14.17 1.66 -9.06
C ALA A 3 -15.15 1.63 -7.87
N ILE A 4 -15.36 2.78 -7.22
CA ILE A 4 -16.35 2.95 -6.15
C ILE A 4 -17.37 3.99 -6.61
N HIS A 5 -18.65 3.64 -6.60
CA HIS A 5 -19.77 4.52 -6.89
C HIS A 5 -20.90 4.23 -5.91
N GLU A 6 -21.42 5.26 -5.24
CA GLU A 6 -22.52 5.16 -4.26
C GLU A 6 -22.30 4.10 -3.16
N GLY A 7 -21.08 4.01 -2.63
CA GLY A 7 -20.75 3.05 -1.56
C GLY A 7 -20.62 1.60 -2.03
N ARG A 8 -20.74 1.32 -3.33
CA ARG A 8 -20.57 -0.02 -3.93
C ARG A 8 -19.22 -0.13 -4.63
N VAL A 9 -18.56 -1.28 -4.53
CA VAL A 9 -17.22 -1.53 -5.10
C VAL A 9 -17.32 -2.46 -6.31
N TYR A 10 -16.78 -2.01 -7.45
CA TYR A 10 -16.79 -2.73 -8.71
C TYR A 10 -15.37 -3.17 -9.08
N ASN A 11 -15.21 -4.45 -9.43
CA ASN A 11 -13.93 -4.98 -9.91
C ASN A 11 -13.88 -4.89 -11.44
N LEU A 12 -13.00 -4.03 -11.98
CA LEU A 12 -12.76 -3.95 -13.42
C LEU A 12 -11.79 -5.06 -13.83
N LYS A 13 -12.29 -6.10 -14.50
CA LYS A 13 -11.47 -7.10 -15.21
C LYS A 13 -11.35 -6.69 -16.67
N HIS A 14 -10.12 -6.52 -17.17
CA HIS A 14 -9.86 -6.37 -18.59
C HIS A 14 -10.17 -7.70 -19.29
N THR A 15 -11.09 -7.66 -20.26
CA THR A 15 -11.37 -8.64 -21.32
C THR A 15 -11.86 -10.05 -20.93
N ASN A 16 -13.01 -10.39 -21.52
CA ASN A 16 -13.74 -11.67 -21.59
C ASN A 16 -14.34 -12.23 -20.29
N ILE A 17 -15.68 -12.21 -20.25
CA ILE A 17 -16.53 -12.71 -19.18
C ILE A 17 -16.95 -14.13 -19.53
N GLU A 18 -16.28 -15.11 -18.92
CA GLU A 18 -16.92 -16.33 -18.45
C GLU A 18 -16.31 -16.66 -17.10
N ASP A 19 -17.03 -16.41 -16.00
CA ASP A 19 -16.91 -17.28 -14.83
C ASP A 19 -18.14 -17.19 -13.91
N LYS A 20 -18.27 -18.27 -13.15
CA LYS A 20 -19.44 -18.83 -12.48
C LYS A 20 -20.18 -17.91 -11.50
N GLU A 21 -21.50 -18.18 -11.45
CA GLU A 21 -22.51 -17.81 -10.46
C GLU A 21 -22.16 -16.67 -9.49
N GLY A 22 -22.64 -15.46 -9.86
CA GLY A 22 -22.76 -14.35 -8.92
C GLY A 22 -22.57 -12.99 -9.57
N CYS A 23 -23.66 -12.40 -10.06
CA CYS A 23 -23.81 -11.01 -10.51
C CYS A 23 -23.23 -10.64 -11.90
N ARG A 24 -24.12 -10.62 -12.92
CA ARG A 24 -23.85 -10.14 -14.29
C ARG A 24 -23.96 -8.61 -14.38
N GLY A 25 -22.84 -7.91 -14.40
CA GLY A 25 -22.76 -6.54 -14.92
C GLY A 25 -21.93 -6.55 -16.21
N LEU A 26 -22.47 -6.08 -17.32
CA LEU A 26 -21.77 -5.99 -18.61
C LEU A 26 -21.43 -4.51 -18.88
N ILE A 27 -20.15 -4.21 -19.16
CA ILE A 27 -19.71 -2.87 -19.59
C ILE A 27 -19.22 -3.00 -21.03
N TYR A 28 -19.85 -2.29 -21.96
CA TYR A 28 -19.30 -2.07 -23.31
C TYR A 28 -18.81 -0.63 -23.45
N THR A 29 -17.59 -0.48 -23.94
CA THR A 29 -17.05 0.81 -24.39
C THR A 29 -17.09 0.83 -25.91
N ASN A 30 -17.96 1.65 -26.51
CA ASN A 30 -17.90 1.94 -27.93
C ASN A 30 -17.06 3.22 -28.09
N LEU A 31 -16.04 3.18 -28.94
CA LEU A 31 -14.98 4.20 -29.01
C LEU A 31 -15.42 5.56 -29.56
N ASP A 32 -16.68 5.73 -29.96
CA ASP A 32 -17.11 6.89 -30.75
C ASP A 32 -18.28 7.74 -30.21
N VAL A 33 -18.92 7.41 -29.09
CA VAL A 33 -19.96 8.28 -28.51
C VAL A 33 -19.99 8.09 -26.99
N ASP A 34 -20.12 9.20 -26.26
CA ASP A 34 -20.22 9.32 -24.80
C ASP A 34 -20.71 8.04 -24.10
N ALA A 35 -19.93 7.56 -23.14
CA ALA A 35 -20.16 6.29 -22.46
C ALA A 35 -21.59 6.17 -21.92
N ILE A 36 -22.43 5.37 -22.58
CA ILE A 36 -23.77 5.04 -22.09
C ILE A 36 -23.63 3.88 -21.10
N LEU A 37 -23.75 4.21 -19.81
CA LEU A 37 -23.79 3.23 -18.72
C LEU A 37 -25.20 2.63 -18.62
N ILE A 38 -25.45 1.52 -19.31
CA ILE A 38 -26.71 0.79 -19.19
C ILE A 38 -26.61 -0.19 -18.02
N PHE A 39 -27.18 0.18 -16.87
CA PHE A 39 -27.49 -0.78 -15.82
C PHE A 39 -28.71 -1.60 -16.24
N ALA A 40 -28.55 -2.92 -16.43
CA ALA A 40 -29.70 -3.81 -16.43
C ALA A 40 -30.31 -3.78 -15.00
N PRO A 41 -31.59 -3.45 -14.82
CA PRO A 41 -32.16 -3.18 -13.50
C PRO A 41 -32.52 -4.50 -12.81
N HIS A 42 -31.52 -5.22 -12.30
CA HIS A 42 -31.75 -6.30 -11.35
C HIS A 42 -30.80 -6.08 -10.16
N ALA A 43 -31.14 -5.13 -9.31
CA ALA A 43 -30.25 -4.71 -8.21
C ALA A 43 -30.98 -4.29 -6.93
N ASP A 44 -32.12 -4.90 -6.60
CA ASP A 44 -32.79 -4.65 -5.31
C ASP A 44 -32.60 -5.76 -4.26
N ASP A 45 -32.31 -7.01 -4.66
CA ASP A 45 -32.22 -8.14 -3.71
C ASP A 45 -30.80 -8.63 -3.37
N CYS A 46 -29.75 -8.01 -3.92
CA CYS A 46 -28.38 -8.41 -3.60
C CYS A 46 -27.90 -7.71 -2.34
N ALA A 47 -28.14 -8.32 -1.17
CA ALA A 47 -27.52 -7.87 0.06
C ALA A 47 -25.98 -7.89 -0.08
N PRO A 48 -25.26 -6.83 0.35
CA PRO A 48 -23.81 -6.82 0.32
C PRO A 48 -23.27 -7.93 1.23
N ASP A 49 -22.30 -8.68 0.73
CA ASP A 49 -21.58 -9.68 1.51
C ASP A 49 -20.83 -9.00 2.67
N ASN A 50 -21.34 -9.18 3.89
CA ASN A 50 -20.80 -8.59 5.11
C ASN A 50 -19.33 -9.00 5.36
N ASP A 51 -18.91 -10.18 4.92
CA ASP A 51 -17.54 -10.66 5.08
C ASP A 51 -16.59 -9.90 4.14
N ILE A 52 -17.02 -9.65 2.91
CA ILE A 52 -16.27 -8.83 1.95
C ILE A 52 -16.14 -7.40 2.47
N MET A 53 -17.22 -6.84 3.00
CA MET A 53 -17.23 -5.50 3.59
C MET A 53 -16.25 -5.40 4.76
N TYR A 54 -16.33 -6.32 5.72
CA TYR A 54 -15.42 -6.37 6.87
C TYR A 54 -13.95 -6.45 6.44
N LYS A 55 -13.63 -7.37 5.50
CA LYS A 55 -12.27 -7.52 4.96
C LYS A 55 -11.75 -6.25 4.32
N MET A 56 -12.60 -5.51 3.61
CA MET A 56 -12.22 -4.25 2.98
C MET A 56 -11.99 -3.15 4.02
N GLU A 57 -12.87 -3.06 5.01
CA GLU A 57 -12.76 -2.09 6.10
C GLU A 57 -11.44 -2.27 6.86
N LYS A 58 -11.12 -3.49 7.30
CA LYS A 58 -9.86 -3.78 7.99
C LYS A 58 -8.63 -3.48 7.14
N LYS A 59 -8.67 -3.74 5.83
CA LYS A 59 -7.60 -3.35 4.90
C LYS A 59 -7.40 -1.82 4.87
N ASN A 60 -8.48 -1.05 4.91
CA ASN A 60 -8.40 0.40 4.91
C ASN A 60 -7.88 0.96 6.23
N VAL A 61 -8.28 0.38 7.37
CA VAL A 61 -7.72 0.71 8.69
C VAL A 61 -6.20 0.47 8.69
N LEU A 62 -5.74 -0.73 8.31
CA LEU A 62 -4.31 -1.05 8.24
C LEU A 62 -3.52 -0.08 7.35
N LYS A 63 -4.08 0.30 6.21
CA LYS A 63 -3.47 1.29 5.29
C LYS A 63 -3.36 2.69 5.91
N ARG A 64 -4.38 3.11 6.66
CA ARG A 64 -4.41 4.40 7.36
C ARG A 64 -3.33 4.43 8.45
N LEU A 65 -3.32 3.43 9.32
CA LEU A 65 -2.33 3.30 10.39
C LEU A 65 -0.90 3.24 9.82
N ALA A 66 -0.69 2.49 8.73
CA ALA A 66 0.61 2.43 8.06
C ALA A 66 1.10 3.78 7.50
N ALA A 67 0.19 4.70 7.18
CA ALA A 67 0.54 6.05 6.72
C ALA A 67 0.83 7.00 7.90
N GLU A 68 0.07 6.86 8.99
CA GLU A 68 0.05 7.80 10.12
C GLU A 68 1.10 7.45 11.20
N GLU A 69 1.27 6.17 11.50
CA GLU A 69 2.11 5.71 12.62
C GLU A 69 3.60 5.56 12.28
N MET A 70 4.44 5.72 13.30
CA MET A 70 5.87 5.47 13.22
C MET A 70 6.24 3.99 13.44
N LYS A 71 5.34 3.18 14.02
CA LYS A 71 5.52 1.74 14.23
C LYS A 71 5.83 1.00 12.93
N THR A 72 6.54 -0.12 12.99
CA THR A 72 6.81 -0.93 11.79
C THR A 72 5.50 -1.46 11.18
N VAL A 73 5.49 -1.73 9.87
CA VAL A 73 4.30 -2.30 9.20
C VAL A 73 3.89 -3.64 9.83
N LEU A 74 4.87 -4.39 10.33
CA LEU A 74 4.65 -5.67 10.99
C LEU A 74 4.01 -5.49 12.38
N GLN A 75 4.50 -4.54 13.19
CA GLN A 75 3.90 -4.21 14.49
C GLN A 75 2.43 -3.78 14.33
N ILE A 76 2.14 -2.86 13.39
CA ILE A 76 0.77 -2.40 13.12
C ILE A 76 -0.14 -3.58 12.77
N TYR A 77 0.33 -4.50 11.92
CA TYR A 77 -0.45 -5.68 11.57
C TYR A 77 -0.73 -6.58 12.78
N HIS A 78 0.27 -6.85 13.61
CA HIS A 78 0.09 -7.73 14.78
C HIS A 78 -0.83 -7.13 15.83
N GLU A 79 -0.72 -5.83 16.11
CA GLU A 79 -1.59 -5.13 17.05
C GLU A 79 -3.05 -5.16 16.58
N GLU A 80 -3.30 -4.82 15.32
CA GLU A 80 -4.66 -4.85 14.75
C GLU A 80 -5.23 -6.27 14.66
N THR A 81 -4.40 -7.26 14.36
CA THR A 81 -4.82 -8.67 14.35
C THR A 81 -5.18 -9.14 15.76
N SER A 82 -4.37 -8.76 16.76
CA SER A 82 -4.62 -9.08 18.17
C SER A 82 -5.93 -8.45 18.64
N SER A 83 -6.16 -7.17 18.32
CA SER A 83 -7.42 -6.48 18.62
C SER A 83 -8.62 -7.14 17.94
N ALA A 84 -8.52 -7.51 16.66
CA ALA A 84 -9.61 -8.17 15.93
C ALA A 84 -9.89 -9.60 16.41
N SER A 85 -8.88 -10.28 16.97
CA SER A 85 -9.03 -11.66 17.48
C SER A 85 -9.91 -11.76 18.73
N ALA A 86 -10.18 -10.64 19.41
CA ALA A 86 -11.09 -10.59 20.55
C ALA A 86 -12.55 -10.92 20.17
N ASP A 87 -12.92 -10.76 18.89
CA ASP A 87 -14.21 -11.14 18.36
C ASP A 87 -14.11 -12.49 17.60
N LEU A 88 -14.62 -13.55 18.23
CA LEU A 88 -14.57 -14.91 17.71
C LEU A 88 -15.25 -15.05 16.34
N GLN A 89 -16.31 -14.26 16.08
CA GLN A 89 -17.08 -14.36 14.83
C GLN A 89 -16.32 -13.74 13.65
N THR A 90 -15.55 -12.68 13.89
CA THR A 90 -14.86 -11.95 12.82
C THR A 90 -13.35 -12.22 12.75
N ALA A 91 -12.76 -12.88 13.75
CA ALA A 91 -11.34 -13.24 13.77
C ALA A 91 -10.88 -13.99 12.51
N GLY A 92 -11.67 -14.96 12.06
CA GLY A 92 -11.38 -15.75 10.84
C GLY A 92 -11.50 -14.94 9.54
N LEU A 93 -12.16 -13.78 9.58
CA LEU A 93 -12.32 -12.90 8.43
C LEU A 93 -11.17 -11.91 8.30
N PHE A 94 -10.32 -11.76 9.31
CA PHE A 94 -9.25 -10.76 9.29
C PHE A 94 -8.29 -10.99 8.12
N PRO A 95 -7.96 -9.95 7.33
CA PRO A 95 -7.07 -10.09 6.18
C PRO A 95 -5.69 -10.62 6.56
N THR A 96 -5.16 -11.59 5.80
CA THR A 96 -3.81 -12.11 6.04
C THR A 96 -2.74 -11.06 5.75
N TYR A 97 -1.61 -11.13 6.48
CA TYR A 97 -0.47 -10.22 6.28
C TYR A 97 -0.01 -10.16 4.83
N LYS A 98 0.12 -11.32 4.17
CA LYS A 98 0.51 -11.42 2.75
C LYS A 98 -0.41 -10.61 1.84
N SER A 99 -1.72 -10.55 2.14
CA SER A 99 -2.71 -9.83 1.33
C SER A 99 -2.67 -8.31 1.52
N VAL A 100 -2.17 -7.82 2.66
CA VAL A 100 -2.20 -6.40 3.03
C VAL A 100 -0.83 -5.72 3.00
N LYS A 101 0.26 -6.50 3.11
CA LYS A 101 1.65 -6.04 3.19
C LYS A 101 1.96 -4.97 2.15
N THR A 102 1.78 -5.28 0.87
CA THR A 102 2.11 -4.36 -0.22
C THR A 102 1.28 -3.08 -0.18
N ALA A 103 0.01 -3.16 0.22
CA ALA A 103 -0.88 -1.99 0.29
C ALA A 103 -0.46 -1.05 1.43
N MET A 104 -0.10 -1.62 2.59
CA MET A 104 0.42 -0.87 3.75
C MET A 104 1.73 -0.17 3.38
N TYR A 105 2.71 -0.89 2.80
CA TYR A 105 3.98 -0.28 2.39
C TYR A 105 3.79 0.82 1.34
N ARG A 106 2.90 0.62 0.36
CA ARG A 106 2.58 1.66 -0.64
C ARG A 106 1.99 2.91 0.00
N LYS A 107 1.07 2.74 0.96
CA LYS A 107 0.46 3.87 1.68
C LYS A 107 1.47 4.60 2.54
N ARG A 108 2.33 3.85 3.22
CA ARG A 108 3.44 4.40 4.00
C ARG A 108 4.44 5.18 3.14
N ALA A 109 4.79 4.65 1.97
CA ALA A 109 5.71 5.32 1.05
C ALA A 109 5.21 6.69 0.59
N GLN A 110 3.89 6.91 0.56
CA GLN A 110 3.28 8.21 0.22
C GLN A 110 3.58 9.32 1.26
N ARG A 111 4.05 8.96 2.46
CA ARG A 111 4.51 9.92 3.48
C ARG A 111 5.82 10.58 3.09
N PHE A 112 6.64 9.89 2.31
CA PHE A 112 7.92 10.42 1.87
C PHE A 112 7.76 11.19 0.56
N PRO A 113 8.48 12.30 0.37
CA PRO A 113 8.50 12.98 -0.90
C PRO A 113 8.95 12.01 -2.00
N ARG A 114 8.41 12.19 -3.21
CA ARG A 114 8.89 11.42 -4.36
C ARG A 114 10.38 11.66 -4.51
N LEU A 115 11.11 10.59 -4.80
CA LEU A 115 12.52 10.71 -5.10
C LEU A 115 12.70 11.65 -6.30
N PRO A 116 13.71 12.55 -6.25
CA PRO A 116 14.01 13.41 -7.38
C PRO A 116 14.22 12.57 -8.65
N PRO A 117 13.67 12.98 -9.81
CA PRO A 117 13.82 12.26 -11.07
C PRO A 117 15.28 12.11 -11.49
N THR A 118 16.11 13.08 -11.12
CA THR A 118 17.53 13.08 -11.43
C THR A 118 18.35 13.12 -10.15
N ARG A 119 19.49 12.43 -10.19
CA ARG A 119 20.44 12.43 -9.08
C ARG A 119 21.03 13.82 -8.82
N HIS A 120 21.11 14.70 -9.82
CA HIS A 120 21.56 16.09 -9.66
C HIS A 120 20.66 16.91 -8.75
N GLN A 121 19.35 16.61 -8.71
CA GLN A 121 18.39 17.24 -7.80
C GLN A 121 18.46 16.64 -6.38
N LEU A 122 19.17 15.53 -6.18
CA LEU A 122 19.37 14.91 -4.87
C LEU A 122 20.58 15.56 -4.17
N GLU A 123 20.38 16.76 -3.64
CA GLU A 123 21.39 17.46 -2.86
C GLU A 123 21.46 16.92 -1.43
N ILE A 124 22.42 16.03 -1.18
CA ILE A 124 22.74 15.58 0.18
C ILE A 124 23.70 16.59 0.80
N LEU A 125 23.29 17.35 1.81
CA LEU A 125 24.18 18.34 2.43
C LEU A 125 25.42 17.66 3.05
N PRO A 126 26.60 18.32 3.06
CA PRO A 126 27.85 17.71 3.53
C PRO A 126 27.76 17.09 4.93
N HIS A 127 26.99 17.67 5.85
CA HIS A 127 26.83 17.15 7.21
C HIS A 127 26.08 15.80 7.25
N TRP A 128 25.24 15.48 6.25
CA TRP A 128 24.61 14.16 6.13
C TRP A 128 25.54 13.10 5.53
N ARG A 129 26.71 13.49 5.01
CA ARG A 129 27.69 12.57 4.41
C ARG A 129 28.72 12.06 5.41
N ILE A 130 28.68 12.57 6.64
CA ILE A 130 29.68 12.40 7.67
C ILE A 130 29.00 11.76 8.90
N THR A 131 29.68 10.82 9.55
CA THR A 131 29.23 10.20 10.81
C THR A 131 29.36 11.17 11.98
N LYS A 132 28.76 10.85 13.13
CA LYS A 132 28.96 11.62 14.38
C LYS A 132 30.44 11.73 14.79
N SER A 133 31.26 10.73 14.42
CA SER A 133 32.71 10.68 14.66
C SER A 133 33.55 11.40 13.60
N GLY A 134 32.94 12.03 12.59
CA GLY A 134 33.66 12.82 11.58
C GLY A 134 34.12 12.04 10.35
N HIS A 135 33.74 10.76 10.20
CA HIS A 135 34.14 9.94 9.05
C HIS A 135 33.14 10.05 7.90
N ARG A 136 33.62 10.09 6.66
CA ARG A 136 32.73 10.06 5.48
C ARG A 136 32.16 8.66 5.29
N PHE A 137 30.84 8.53 5.20
CA PHE A 137 30.17 7.26 4.91
C PHE A 137 29.35 7.28 3.61
N LEU A 138 29.07 8.46 3.07
CA LEU A 138 28.46 8.63 1.74
C LEU A 138 29.47 9.30 0.80
N LEU A 139 29.84 8.61 -0.28
CA LEU A 139 30.62 9.18 -1.38
C LEU A 139 29.79 9.23 -2.65
N TYR A 140 30.18 10.15 -3.53
CA TYR A 140 29.58 10.29 -4.84
C TYR A 140 30.55 9.81 -5.92
N SER A 141 30.08 8.88 -6.76
CA SER A 141 30.76 8.52 -7.99
C SER A 141 30.16 9.29 -9.18
N ASN A 142 30.92 10.28 -9.66
CA ASN A 142 30.60 10.98 -10.92
C ASN A 142 30.57 10.03 -12.12
N VAL A 143 31.44 9.01 -12.11
CA VAL A 143 31.62 8.09 -13.25
C VAL A 143 30.38 7.22 -13.47
N HIS A 144 29.76 6.76 -12.39
CA HIS A 144 28.60 5.86 -12.45
C HIS A 144 27.29 6.56 -12.11
N ASN A 145 27.33 7.88 -11.88
CA ASN A 145 26.19 8.66 -11.38
C ASN A 145 25.50 7.99 -10.17
N SER A 146 26.30 7.38 -9.29
CA SER A 146 25.83 6.55 -8.18
C SER A 146 26.32 7.08 -6.83
N ILE A 147 25.56 6.77 -5.78
CA ILE A 147 25.95 7.03 -4.39
C ILE A 147 26.58 5.75 -3.85
N LEU A 148 27.80 5.87 -3.36
CA LEU A 148 28.51 4.80 -2.66
C LEU A 148 28.24 4.97 -1.16
N ILE A 149 27.65 3.94 -0.55
CA ILE A 149 27.40 3.87 0.89
C ILE A 149 28.44 2.93 1.48
N PHE A 150 29.30 3.46 2.35
CA PHE A 150 30.27 2.65 3.09
C PHE A 150 29.61 2.15 4.37
N CYS A 151 29.07 0.95 4.29
CA CYS A 151 28.55 0.23 5.45
C CYS A 151 29.73 -0.32 6.24
N THR A 152 30.28 0.47 7.17
CA THR A 152 31.13 -0.06 8.23
C THR A 152 30.24 -0.73 9.28
N GLU A 153 30.79 -1.66 10.05
CA GLU A 153 30.07 -2.34 11.14
C GLU A 153 29.48 -1.32 12.15
N GLU A 154 30.25 -0.29 12.50
CA GLU A 154 29.78 0.82 13.34
C GLU A 154 28.61 1.59 12.72
N ASN A 155 28.64 1.88 11.42
CA ASN A 155 27.55 2.59 10.74
C ASN A 155 26.28 1.76 10.69
N LEU A 156 26.39 0.43 10.55
CA LEU A 156 25.24 -0.48 10.58
C LEU A 156 24.64 -0.56 11.99
N ASN A 157 25.47 -0.61 13.03
CA ASN A 157 25.01 -0.62 14.43
C ASN A 157 24.27 0.68 14.79
N ILE A 158 24.75 1.84 14.35
CA ILE A 158 24.06 3.13 14.57
C ILE A 158 22.67 3.14 13.89
N LEU A 159 22.52 2.48 12.75
CA LEU A 159 21.23 2.39 12.05
C LEU A 159 20.27 1.38 12.69
N SER A 160 20.78 0.35 13.40
CA SER A 160 19.94 -0.63 14.09
C SER A 160 19.39 -0.12 15.43
N ASP A 161 20.15 0.73 16.15
CA ASP A 161 19.77 1.20 17.50
C ASP A 161 18.53 2.10 17.53
N HIS A 162 18.07 2.59 16.37
CA HIS A 162 16.84 3.37 16.24
C HIS A 162 15.58 2.54 15.95
N PHE A 163 15.69 1.20 15.95
CA PHE A 163 14.55 0.29 15.79
C PHE A 163 14.40 -0.59 17.03
N VAL A 164 13.82 -0.03 18.09
CA VAL A 164 13.20 -0.79 19.20
C VAL A 164 11.75 -0.33 19.34
#